data_AF-A0A813GNP4-F1
#
_entry.id   AF-A0A813GNP4-F1
#
_cell.length_a   1.000
_cell.length_b   1.000
_cell.length_c   1.000
_cell.angle_alpha   90.00
_cell.angle_beta   90.00
_cell.angle_gamma   90.00
#
_symmetry.space_group_name_H-M   'P 1'
#
loop_
_entity.id
_entity.type
_entity.pdbx_description
1 polymer ?
#
loop_
_entity_poly.entity_id
_entity_poly.type
_entity_poly.pdbx_seq_one_letter_code
_entity_poly.pdbx_strand_id
1 'polypeptide(L)'
;MVVSNCLKVDELVETARMLFMLASTIKEQTGIDVEMVNLGGGIGIPYKPDEQIIDGAALGDGIHELYKELILDKGLPAKRVVMECGRYITGPSGSLFTRVVHRKQIYKNYVGVDACMANLMRPGMYDAYHHISIVTNETPVPGLPPRDHVMPDNSKDLIVKQRNSTLWADSARTTTSSQ
;
A
#
# COMPACT_ATOMS: atom_id res chain seq x y z
N MET A 1 16.98 2.44 2.91
CA MET A 1 15.79 1.58 3.05
C MET A 1 16.06 0.32 2.24
N VAL A 2 16.16 -0.84 2.89
CA VAL A 2 16.54 -2.12 2.24
C VAL A 2 15.32 -2.82 1.64
N VAL A 3 14.15 -2.65 2.25
CA VAL A 3 12.89 -3.29 1.84
C VAL A 3 11.72 -2.31 1.83
N SER A 4 10.68 -2.61 1.03
CA SER A 4 9.43 -1.83 0.96
C SER A 4 8.24 -2.76 0.81
N ASN A 5 7.18 -2.51 1.58
CA ASN A 5 5.98 -3.35 1.64
C ASN A 5 6.27 -4.84 1.91
N CYS A 6 7.24 -5.13 2.77
CA CYS A 6 7.58 -6.51 3.14
C CYS A 6 6.56 -7.07 4.12
N LEU A 7 6.01 -8.25 3.79
CA LEU A 7 5.04 -8.97 4.62
C LEU A 7 5.65 -10.17 5.35
N LYS A 8 6.98 -10.37 5.26
CA LYS A 8 7.67 -11.50 5.88
C LYS A 8 8.53 -11.03 7.04
N VAL A 9 8.34 -11.66 8.19
CA VAL A 9 9.09 -11.36 9.42
C VAL A 9 10.59 -11.57 9.21
N ASP A 10 10.98 -12.73 8.66
CA ASP A 10 12.38 -13.11 8.52
C ASP A 10 13.21 -12.10 7.70
N GLU A 11 12.63 -11.54 6.63
CA GLU A 11 13.31 -10.54 5.79
C GLU A 11 13.57 -9.22 6.53
N LEU A 12 12.65 -8.82 7.41
CA LEU A 12 12.79 -7.61 8.24
C LEU A 12 13.77 -7.85 9.41
N VAL A 13 13.73 -9.04 10.00
CA VAL A 13 14.70 -9.48 11.03
C VAL A 13 16.11 -9.50 10.45
N GLU A 14 16.29 -9.97 9.22
CA GLU A 14 17.61 -9.97 8.56
C GLU A 14 18.12 -8.56 8.30
N THR A 15 17.24 -7.61 7.97
CA THR A 15 17.62 -6.19 7.88
C THR A 15 18.17 -5.67 9.21
N ALA A 16 17.58 -6.06 10.34
CA ALA A 16 18.09 -5.71 11.66
C ALA A 16 19.45 -6.37 11.95
N ARG A 17 19.63 -7.65 11.58
CA ARG A 17 20.91 -8.35 11.71
C ARG A 17 22.03 -7.59 11.00
N MET A 18 21.80 -7.21 9.74
CA MET A 18 22.78 -6.45 8.95
C MET A 18 23.21 -5.15 9.64
N LEU A 19 22.25 -4.42 10.22
CA LEU A 19 22.52 -3.14 10.87
C LEU A 19 23.23 -3.29 12.23
N PHE A 20 22.87 -4.29 13.04
CA PHE A 20 23.58 -4.58 14.29
C PHE A 20 25.01 -5.06 14.02
N MET A 21 25.22 -5.90 13.01
CA MET A 21 26.57 -6.30 12.60
C MET A 21 27.39 -5.09 12.16
N LEU A 22 26.81 -4.17 11.37
CA LEU A 22 27.48 -2.95 10.97
C LEU A 22 27.87 -2.07 12.17
N ALA A 23 26.98 -1.94 13.16
CA ALA A 23 27.28 -1.20 14.39
C ALA A 23 28.46 -1.80 15.17
N SER A 24 28.54 -3.13 15.27
CA SER A 24 29.69 -3.85 15.85
C SER A 24 30.97 -3.54 15.08
N THR A 25 30.93 -3.66 13.75
CA THR A 25 32.07 -3.39 12.87
C THR A 25 32.60 -1.97 13.01
N ILE A 26 31.71 -0.97 13.07
CA ILE A 26 32.10 0.44 13.28
C ILE A 26 32.86 0.59 14.61
N LYS A 27 32.33 0.00 15.69
CA LYS A 27 32.98 0.07 17.00
C LYS A 27 34.35 -0.59 17.01
N GLU A 28 34.46 -1.79 16.43
CA GLU A 28 35.70 -2.57 16.37
C GLU A 28 36.79 -1.87 15.54
N GLN A 29 36.42 -1.29 14.40
CA GLN A 29 37.39 -0.70 13.47
C GLN A 29 37.78 0.74 13.83
N THR A 30 36.88 1.49 14.47
CA THR A 30 37.08 2.95 14.68
C THR A 30 37.08 3.35 16.14
N GLY A 31 36.65 2.48 17.05
CA GLY A 31 36.43 2.82 18.46
C GLY A 31 35.17 3.67 18.73
N ILE A 32 34.49 4.15 17.69
CA ILE A 32 33.31 5.01 17.80
C ILE A 32 32.10 4.19 18.27
N ASP A 33 31.41 4.72 19.27
CA ASP A 33 30.16 4.15 19.74
C ASP A 33 28.97 4.85 19.09
N VAL A 34 28.20 4.13 18.29
CA VAL A 34 26.93 4.65 17.76
C VAL A 34 25.89 4.68 18.87
N GLU A 35 25.05 5.72 18.93
CA GLU A 35 24.04 5.85 19.98
C GLU A 35 22.74 5.10 19.63
N MET A 36 22.44 5.02 18.32
CA MET A 36 21.20 4.46 17.83
C MET A 36 21.41 3.65 16.55
N VAL A 37 20.54 2.66 16.37
CA VAL A 37 20.39 1.89 15.14
C VAL A 37 18.97 2.11 14.64
N ASN A 38 18.85 2.79 13.50
CA ASN A 38 17.58 3.02 12.83
C ASN A 38 17.37 1.91 11.79
N LEU A 39 16.39 1.05 12.04
CA LEU A 39 16.02 -0.05 11.16
C LEU A 39 15.30 0.43 9.89
N GLY A 40 14.94 1.71 9.84
CA GLY A 40 14.13 2.30 8.80
C GLY A 40 12.68 1.80 8.90
N GLY A 41 11.97 1.87 7.77
CA GLY A 41 10.62 1.34 7.64
C GLY A 41 10.59 0.07 6.79
N GLY A 42 9.58 -0.02 5.92
CA GLY A 42 9.46 -1.12 4.98
C GLY A 42 8.51 -2.23 5.42
N ILE A 43 8.04 -2.20 6.67
CA ILE A 43 6.92 -3.02 7.13
C ILE A 43 5.71 -2.77 6.22
N GLY A 44 5.23 -3.84 5.60
CA GLY A 44 4.13 -3.81 4.64
C GLY A 44 2.76 -3.92 5.28
N ILE A 45 1.77 -3.70 4.44
CA ILE A 45 0.35 -3.94 4.75
C ILE A 45 -0.24 -4.79 3.63
N PRO A 46 -1.26 -5.61 3.92
CA PRO A 46 -1.95 -6.35 2.88
C PRO A 46 -2.69 -5.36 1.98
N TYR A 47 -2.40 -5.42 0.68
CA TYR A 47 -3.16 -4.72 -0.36
C TYR A 47 -4.16 -5.64 -1.04
N LYS A 48 -3.87 -6.94 -1.10
CA LYS A 48 -4.74 -7.97 -1.65
C LYS A 48 -5.54 -8.67 -0.56
N PRO A 49 -6.74 -9.22 -0.87
CA PRO A 49 -7.55 -9.94 0.11
C PRO A 49 -6.91 -11.20 0.70
N ASP A 50 -6.01 -11.85 -0.04
CA ASP A 50 -5.31 -13.07 0.34
C ASP A 50 -3.99 -12.82 1.09
N GLU A 51 -3.54 -11.56 1.16
CA GLU A 51 -2.35 -11.18 1.90
C GLU A 51 -2.66 -11.05 3.39
N GLN A 52 -1.71 -11.50 4.23
CA GLN A 52 -1.81 -11.37 5.68
C GLN A 52 -0.97 -10.19 6.17
N ILE A 53 -1.48 -9.52 7.21
CA ILE A 53 -0.70 -8.55 7.94
C ILE A 53 0.43 -9.26 8.69
N ILE A 54 1.58 -8.60 8.78
CA ILE A 54 2.72 -9.15 9.51
C ILE A 54 2.41 -9.29 11.00
N ASP A 55 2.96 -10.34 11.61
CA ASP A 55 2.98 -10.49 13.06
C ASP A 55 4.05 -9.56 13.66
N GLY A 56 3.58 -8.45 14.23
CA GLY A 56 4.45 -7.45 14.87
C GLY A 56 5.12 -7.96 16.14
N ALA A 57 4.51 -8.91 16.86
CA ALA A 57 5.11 -9.49 18.07
C ALA A 57 6.28 -10.40 17.68
N ALA A 58 6.08 -11.29 16.71
CA ALA A 58 7.14 -12.14 16.18
C ALA A 58 8.32 -11.33 15.61
N LEU A 59 8.03 -10.21 14.93
CA LEU A 59 9.07 -9.29 14.48
C LEU A 59 9.83 -8.65 15.64
N GLY A 60 9.13 -8.19 16.67
CA GLY A 60 9.73 -7.62 17.87
C GLY A 60 10.64 -8.62 18.59
N ASP A 61 10.17 -9.85 18.78
CA ASP A 61 10.92 -10.94 19.42
C ASP A 61 12.18 -11.28 18.61
N GLY A 62 12.05 -11.41 17.28
CA GLY A 62 13.20 -11.68 16.40
C GLY A 62 14.27 -10.59 16.46
N ILE A 63 13.86 -9.32 16.44
CA ILE A 63 14.80 -8.18 16.57
C ILE A 63 15.44 -8.17 17.96
N HIS A 64 14.68 -8.46 19.01
CA HIS A 64 15.17 -8.47 20.39
C HIS A 64 16.21 -9.55 20.63
N GLU A 65 16.00 -10.76 20.11
CA GLU A 65 17.00 -11.83 20.22
C GLU A 65 18.30 -11.48 19.49
N LEU A 66 18.20 -10.90 18.28
CA LEU A 66 19.39 -10.40 17.58
C LEU A 66 20.12 -9.29 18.36
N TYR A 67 19.36 -8.40 18.99
CA TYR A 67 19.93 -7.32 19.78
C TYR A 67 20.71 -7.85 20.98
N LYS A 68 20.18 -8.85 21.68
CA LYS A 68 20.92 -9.55 22.75
C LYS A 68 22.21 -10.16 22.22
N GLU A 69 22.09 -11.00 21.19
CA GLU A 69 23.20 -11.77 20.62
C GLU A 69 24.33 -10.86 20.09
N LEU A 70 23.97 -9.82 19.34
CA LEU A 70 24.93 -9.04 18.55
C LEU A 70 25.40 -7.77 19.24
N ILE A 71 24.68 -7.28 20.26
CA ILE A 71 25.03 -6.06 21.00
C ILE A 71 25.37 -6.40 22.45
N LEU A 72 24.41 -6.92 23.21
CA LEU A 72 24.56 -7.06 24.67
C LEU A 72 25.58 -8.14 25.05
N ASP A 73 25.50 -9.33 24.45
CA ASP A 73 26.37 -10.47 24.76
C ASP A 73 27.82 -10.22 24.30
N LYS A 74 28.02 -9.32 23.33
CA LYS A 74 29.34 -8.81 22.92
C LYS A 74 29.90 -7.72 23.83
N GLY A 75 29.16 -7.32 24.87
CA GLY A 75 29.55 -6.26 25.79
C GLY A 75 29.53 -4.86 25.16
N LEU A 76 28.84 -4.68 24.02
CA LEU A 76 28.67 -3.36 23.43
C LEU A 76 27.68 -2.54 24.27
N PRO A 77 27.85 -1.20 24.37
CA PRO A 77 26.89 -0.37 25.06
C PRO A 77 25.51 -0.46 24.42
N ALA A 78 24.45 -0.50 25.24
CA ALA A 78 23.08 -0.56 24.75
C ALA A 78 22.79 0.58 23.75
N LYS A 79 22.17 0.21 22.63
CA LYS A 79 21.78 1.09 21.53
C LYS A 79 20.29 1.35 21.53
N ARG A 80 19.88 2.56 21.18
CA ARG A 80 18.46 2.85 20.90
C ARG A 80 18.08 2.24 19.56
N VAL A 81 17.05 1.41 19.52
CA VAL A 81 16.49 0.87 18.28
C VAL A 81 15.32 1.74 17.85
N VAL A 82 15.34 2.22 16.61
CA VAL A 82 14.33 3.13 16.04
C VAL A 82 13.79 2.57 14.72
N MET A 83 12.52 2.85 14.41
CA MET A 83 11.88 2.47 13.16
C MET A 83 11.09 3.64 12.56
N GLU A 84 10.94 3.65 11.24
CA GLU A 84 10.31 4.72 10.45
C GLU A 84 9.09 4.19 9.68
N CYS A 85 8.11 3.67 10.43
CA CYS A 85 6.98 2.93 9.86
C CYS A 85 5.86 3.85 9.33
N GLY A 86 6.01 4.41 8.13
CA GLY A 86 4.97 5.23 7.51
C GLY A 86 3.74 4.42 7.05
N ARG A 87 3.95 3.52 6.07
CA ARG A 87 2.88 2.74 5.43
C ARG A 87 2.11 1.86 6.42
N TYR A 88 2.83 1.19 7.31
CA TYR A 88 2.24 0.28 8.29
C TYR A 88 1.27 0.99 9.25
N ILE A 89 1.62 2.21 9.68
CA ILE A 89 0.78 3.00 10.59
C ILE A 89 -0.40 3.63 9.84
N THR A 90 -0.12 4.31 8.72
CA THR A 90 -1.12 5.20 8.09
C THR A 90 -1.95 4.51 7.01
N GLY A 91 -1.40 3.50 6.34
CA GLY A 91 -2.00 2.90 5.16
C GLY A 91 -3.39 2.27 5.39
N PRO A 92 -3.59 1.45 6.43
CA PRO A 92 -4.90 0.83 6.71
C PRO A 92 -5.98 1.83 7.13
N SER A 93 -5.60 3.02 7.56
CA SER A 93 -6.51 4.05 8.09
C SER A 93 -7.14 4.93 7.00
N GLY A 94 -6.72 4.77 5.74
CA GLY A 94 -7.18 5.60 4.62
C GLY A 94 -7.98 4.81 3.58
N SER A 95 -9.07 5.40 3.09
CA SER A 95 -9.84 4.86 1.96
C SER A 95 -10.21 5.97 1.00
N LEU A 96 -10.16 5.68 -0.31
CA LEU A 96 -10.59 6.60 -1.35
C LEU A 96 -12.00 6.21 -1.81
N PHE A 97 -12.96 7.07 -1.50
CA PHE A 97 -14.32 6.94 -2.01
C PHE A 97 -14.47 7.73 -3.30
N THR A 98 -15.10 7.13 -4.30
CA THR A 98 -15.33 7.74 -5.62
C THR A 98 -16.65 7.26 -6.19
N ARG A 99 -17.29 8.09 -7.01
CA ARG A 99 -18.57 7.78 -7.65
C ARG A 99 -18.33 7.25 -9.06
N VAL A 100 -19.06 6.20 -9.42
CA VAL A 100 -19.17 5.76 -10.81
C VAL A 100 -19.94 6.80 -11.62
N VAL A 101 -19.29 7.35 -12.64
CA VAL A 101 -19.87 8.36 -13.54
C VAL A 101 -20.21 7.81 -14.92
N HIS A 102 -19.50 6.77 -15.35
CA HIS A 102 -19.70 6.16 -16.67
C HIS A 102 -19.53 4.65 -16.63
N ARG A 103 -20.30 3.95 -17.46
CA ARG A 103 -20.09 2.54 -17.76
C ARG A 103 -20.03 2.38 -19.27
N LYS A 104 -19.05 1.63 -19.76
CA LYS A 104 -18.89 1.36 -21.19
C LYS A 104 -18.57 -0.12 -21.38
N GLN A 105 -19.40 -0.80 -22.16
CA GLN A 105 -19.18 -2.18 -22.56
C GLN A 105 -18.81 -2.21 -24.03
N ILE A 106 -17.62 -2.71 -24.32
CA ILE A 106 -17.12 -2.94 -25.68
C ILE A 106 -16.48 -4.33 -25.73
N TYR A 107 -15.20 -4.46 -26.09
CA TYR A 107 -14.43 -5.69 -25.92
C TYR A 107 -14.11 -6.03 -24.45
N LYS A 108 -14.29 -5.06 -23.55
CA LYS A 108 -14.13 -5.15 -22.09
C LYS A 108 -15.18 -4.27 -21.42
N ASN A 109 -15.37 -4.51 -20.12
CA ASN A 109 -16.17 -3.65 -19.25
C ASN A 109 -15.29 -2.56 -18.65
N TYR A 110 -15.64 -1.30 -18.90
CA TYR A 110 -14.99 -0.14 -18.32
C TYR A 110 -15.93 0.58 -17.39
N VAL A 111 -15.42 0.96 -16.22
CA VAL A 111 -16.11 1.79 -15.24
C VAL A 111 -15.30 3.07 -15.08
N GLY A 112 -15.88 4.20 -15.48
CA GLY A 112 -15.30 5.52 -15.25
C GLY A 112 -15.79 6.06 -13.90
N VAL A 113 -14.87 6.59 -13.11
CA VAL A 113 -15.13 7.19 -11.79
C VAL A 113 -14.68 8.65 -11.74
N ASP A 114 -15.13 9.41 -10.74
CA ASP A 114 -14.77 10.82 -10.54
C ASP A 114 -13.43 11.04 -9.81
N ALA A 115 -12.71 9.96 -9.47
CA ALA A 115 -11.33 10.00 -9.01
C ALA A 115 -10.34 9.84 -10.17
N CYS A 116 -9.12 10.33 -9.94
CA CYS A 116 -8.05 10.28 -10.93
C CYS A 116 -6.69 9.87 -10.35
N MET A 117 -5.69 9.77 -11.23
CA MET A 117 -4.31 9.51 -10.81
C MET A 117 -3.83 10.54 -9.80
N ALA A 118 -4.29 11.81 -9.87
CA ALA A 118 -3.95 12.81 -8.86
C ALA A 118 -4.47 12.48 -7.45
N ASN A 119 -5.55 11.70 -7.33
CA ASN A 119 -6.06 11.21 -6.05
C ASN A 119 -5.36 9.91 -5.60
N LEU A 120 -5.02 9.02 -6.54
CA LEU A 120 -4.33 7.76 -6.27
C LEU A 120 -3.32 7.44 -7.37
N MET A 121 -2.09 7.96 -7.22
CA MET A 121 -1.05 7.82 -8.25
C MET A 121 -0.47 6.41 -8.33
N ARG A 122 -0.58 5.61 -7.26
CA ARG A 122 0.20 4.37 -7.10
C ARG A 122 -0.01 3.34 -8.21
N PRO A 123 -1.24 3.04 -8.68
CA PRO A 123 -1.45 2.13 -9.81
C PRO A 123 -0.77 2.62 -11.09
N GLY A 124 -0.85 3.94 -11.37
CA GLY A 124 -0.25 4.52 -12.57
C GLY A 124 1.26 4.64 -12.54
N MET A 125 1.87 4.85 -11.36
CA MET A 125 3.32 5.03 -11.22
C MET A 125 4.09 3.74 -10.93
N TYR A 126 3.51 2.83 -10.14
CA TYR A 126 4.21 1.68 -9.57
C TYR A 126 3.59 0.34 -9.96
N ASP A 127 2.58 0.36 -10.83
CA ASP A 127 1.72 -0.80 -11.11
C ASP A 127 1.16 -1.45 -9.81
N ALA A 128 0.91 -0.61 -8.80
CA ALA A 128 0.51 -1.08 -7.48
C ALA A 128 -0.94 -1.56 -7.49
N TYR A 129 -1.18 -2.74 -6.92
CA TYR A 129 -2.53 -3.21 -6.64
C TYR A 129 -3.18 -2.37 -5.53
N HIS A 130 -4.46 -2.06 -5.72
CA HIS A 130 -5.35 -1.55 -4.70
C HIS A 130 -6.67 -2.30 -4.82
N HIS A 131 -7.13 -2.88 -3.71
CA HIS A 131 -8.43 -3.50 -3.69
C HIS A 131 -9.52 -2.45 -3.86
N ILE A 132 -10.50 -2.76 -4.72
CA ILE A 132 -11.65 -1.90 -5.01
C ILE A 132 -12.89 -2.70 -4.72
N SER A 133 -13.74 -2.17 -3.85
CA SER A 133 -15.04 -2.73 -3.50
C SER A 133 -16.16 -1.73 -3.81
N ILE A 134 -17.37 -2.24 -4.00
CA ILE A 134 -18.55 -1.39 -4.19
C ILE A 134 -19.18 -1.15 -2.83
N VAL A 135 -19.30 0.12 -2.47
CA VAL A 135 -20.07 0.53 -1.30
C VAL A 135 -21.54 0.52 -1.69
N THR A 136 -22.26 -0.56 -1.36
CA THR A 136 -23.71 -0.62 -1.54
C THR A 136 -24.40 0.06 -0.36
N ASN A 137 -25.37 0.95 -0.62
CA ASN A 137 -26.40 1.20 0.39
C ASN A 137 -27.10 -0.13 0.69
N GLU A 138 -27.77 -0.25 1.83
CA GLU A 138 -28.45 -1.48 2.29
C GLU A 138 -29.43 -2.10 1.28
N THR A 139 -29.74 -1.40 0.18
CA THR A 139 -30.48 -1.89 -0.98
C THR A 139 -29.52 -2.32 -2.12
N PRO A 140 -29.47 -3.61 -2.49
CA PRO A 140 -28.72 -4.09 -3.65
C PRO A 140 -29.19 -3.37 -4.92
N VAL A 141 -28.25 -2.79 -5.67
CA VAL A 141 -28.55 -2.22 -7.00
C VAL A 141 -28.58 -3.38 -8.01
N PRO A 142 -29.69 -3.62 -8.74
CA PRO A 142 -29.76 -4.69 -9.73
C PRO A 142 -28.64 -4.57 -10.76
N GLY A 143 -27.85 -5.63 -10.93
CA GLY A 143 -26.74 -5.69 -11.89
C GLY A 143 -25.38 -5.18 -11.38
N LEU A 144 -25.25 -4.88 -10.07
CA LEU A 144 -23.96 -4.76 -9.40
C LEU A 144 -23.72 -5.98 -8.52
N PRO A 145 -22.48 -6.46 -8.45
CA PRO A 145 -22.21 -7.65 -7.67
C PRO A 145 -22.18 -7.35 -6.16
N PRO A 146 -22.31 -8.38 -5.28
CA PRO A 146 -22.44 -8.21 -3.84
C PRO A 146 -21.30 -7.42 -3.18
N ARG A 147 -21.51 -6.99 -1.93
CA ARG A 147 -20.60 -6.16 -1.10
C ARG A 147 -19.15 -6.65 -1.07
N ASP A 148 -18.94 -7.95 -1.25
CA ASP A 148 -17.64 -8.64 -1.22
C ASP A 148 -17.20 -9.18 -2.60
N HIS A 149 -17.84 -8.73 -3.67
CA HIS A 149 -17.48 -9.20 -5.00
C HIS A 149 -16.21 -8.52 -5.46
N VAL A 150 -15.14 -9.30 -5.42
CA VAL A 150 -13.87 -9.02 -6.06
C VAL A 150 -14.13 -8.74 -7.53
N MET A 151 -13.85 -7.52 -7.98
CA MET A 151 -13.71 -7.28 -9.41
C MET A 151 -12.52 -8.10 -9.90
N PRO A 152 -12.71 -9.07 -10.82
CA PRO A 152 -11.66 -9.97 -11.26
C PRO A 152 -10.63 -9.16 -12.05
N ASP A 153 -9.50 -8.91 -11.42
CA ASP A 153 -8.38 -8.14 -11.97
C ASP A 153 -8.75 -6.69 -12.36
N ASN A 154 -7.76 -5.87 -12.65
CA ASN A 154 -7.86 -4.56 -13.30
C ASN A 154 -7.85 -3.31 -12.41
N SER A 155 -6.88 -3.21 -11.50
CA SER A 155 -6.32 -1.90 -11.16
C SER A 155 -5.92 -1.08 -12.41
N LYS A 156 -5.77 -1.74 -13.57
CA LYS A 156 -5.51 -1.15 -14.90
C LYS A 156 -6.75 -0.71 -15.72
N ASP A 157 -7.95 -1.26 -15.49
CA ASP A 157 -9.14 -0.97 -16.34
C ASP A 157 -10.10 0.08 -15.73
N LEU A 158 -9.77 0.62 -14.54
CA LEU A 158 -10.26 1.94 -14.13
C LEU A 158 -9.47 3.01 -14.89
N ILE A 159 -9.88 3.23 -16.14
CA ILE A 159 -9.38 4.36 -16.91
C ILE A 159 -9.98 5.63 -16.29
N VAL A 160 -9.16 6.27 -15.47
CA VAL A 160 -9.27 7.68 -15.17
C VAL A 160 -9.14 8.44 -16.48
N LYS A 161 -10.27 8.89 -17.03
CA LYS A 161 -10.23 9.90 -18.09
C LYS A 161 -10.47 11.25 -17.44
N GLN A 162 -9.38 11.88 -16.99
CA GLN A 162 -9.39 13.29 -16.62
C GLN A 162 -9.82 14.09 -17.86
N ARG A 163 -11.02 14.66 -17.85
CA ARG A 163 -11.43 15.62 -18.88
C ARG A 163 -11.02 17.00 -18.40
N ASN A 164 -9.91 17.51 -18.93
CA ASN A 164 -9.72 18.95 -18.99
C ASN A 164 -10.80 19.56 -19.88
N SER A 165 -11.29 20.68 -19.36
CA SER A 165 -12.21 21.68 -19.88
C SER A 165 -12.32 21.87 -21.40
N THR A 166 -13.45 22.50 -21.73
CA THR A 166 -13.84 23.23 -22.96
C THR A 166 -14.47 22.45 -24.11
N LEU A 167 -15.74 22.85 -24.39
CA LEU A 167 -16.52 22.66 -25.62
C LEU A 167 -16.97 21.20 -25.77
N TRP A 168 -18.26 20.87 -25.78
CA TRP A 168 -19.27 21.28 -26.76
C TRP A 168 -20.64 21.51 -26.11
N ALA A 169 -21.17 22.71 -26.33
CA ALA A 169 -22.60 22.97 -26.36
C ALA A 169 -23.22 22.35 -27.64
N ASP A 170 -24.53 22.19 -27.60
CA ASP A 170 -25.44 21.96 -28.73
C ASP A 170 -25.46 20.60 -29.43
N SER A 171 -26.35 19.74 -28.95
CA SER A 171 -27.56 19.41 -29.73
C SER A 171 -28.52 18.56 -28.90
N ALA A 172 -29.09 19.17 -27.85
CA ALA A 172 -30.44 18.84 -27.45
C ALA A 172 -31.40 19.46 -28.47
N ARG A 173 -31.77 18.69 -29.50
CA ARG A 173 -33.05 18.82 -30.21
C ARG A 173 -33.65 17.41 -30.19
N THR A 174 -34.48 17.08 -29.20
CA THR A 174 -35.94 17.08 -29.35
C THR A 174 -36.38 16.97 -30.82
N THR A 175 -36.77 15.76 -31.23
CA THR A 175 -38.10 15.46 -31.78
C THR A 175 -38.31 13.95 -31.82
N THR A 176 -39.24 13.52 -30.98
CA THR A 176 -40.14 12.39 -31.22
C THR A 176 -40.82 12.49 -32.59
N SER A 177 -40.86 11.40 -33.37
CA SER A 177 -42.04 10.95 -34.13
C SER A 177 -41.75 9.67 -34.93
N SER A 178 -42.47 8.60 -34.59
CA SER A 178 -43.08 7.58 -35.47
C SER A 178 -42.69 7.55 -36.96
N GLN A 179 -42.07 6.46 -37.42
CA GLN A 179 -42.67 5.35 -38.17
C GLN A 179 -41.61 4.27 -38.40
#